data_AF-A0AAD8FXX9-F1
#
_entry.id   AF-A0AAD8FXX9-F1
#
_cell.length_a   1.000
_cell.length_b   1.000
_cell.length_c   1.000
_cell.angle_alpha   90.00
_cell.angle_beta   90.00
_cell.angle_gamma   90.00
#
_symmetry.space_group_name_H-M   'P 1'
#
loop_
_entity.id
_entity.type
_entity.pdbx_description
1 polymer ?
#
loop_
_entity_poly.entity_id
_entity_poly.type
_entity_poly.pdbx_seq_one_letter_code
_entity_poly.pdbx_strand_id
1 'polypeptide(L)'
;MKVSGKSQYLYLYHSITCCEKIETVLVCNSEHLKDTNMQKQVYIRKDKDDHCDYFVEHQDSFQGRKILKIAKCLSKEINVLLTNMLNEDSIFILMEMLCCCDPEDIHNILTEHGIHSLKYKGDSSYKLPEPGEVIPNYFWDLLEMDFRNNFEQGEFVGYLDPSSMPDEVYLYAIVVLCLGMQKREDGEVLMYRIQLGSENIVEVTKTDIYQFKRAKGFKNSYRAFVDPVAPGEEQKDIPASGFSKSFEEIKKEIDEYFESISKLPKGEQDKAIRRLYLKWHPDKNPDHSDLANDVCKYIGQLKRGEKVSATQGESEEYENLFKNWNKYARNHHRGRSYFRQRYSSRDYDFYSFHRRYQPNPEEAKRWLKQAECDLSAASTDIGQSKTEWVFFKVHQAVEKALIAAQIKKEGKYTKNQNIEGLAKTVSTFCGTEVMDIVYKLIQHGVDNNKTQYPTYHTAPNIPNGQFPSEKEHEVLQLGKSLLAKIQNCI
;
A
#
# COMPACT_ATOMS: atom_id res chain seq x y z
N MET A 1 19.71 -1.38 19.50
CA MET A 1 19.11 -2.72 19.58
C MET A 1 18.23 -2.96 18.35
N LYS A 2 18.53 -3.99 17.56
CA LYS A 2 17.69 -4.45 16.44
C LYS A 2 16.50 -5.22 17.04
N VAL A 3 15.28 -4.72 16.83
CA VAL A 3 14.06 -5.47 17.15
C VAL A 3 13.54 -6.04 15.83
N SER A 4 13.79 -7.32 15.61
CA SER A 4 13.19 -8.08 14.51
C SER A 4 11.75 -8.42 14.87
N GLY A 5 10.84 -8.10 13.95
CA GLY A 5 9.40 -8.27 14.15
C GLY A 5 8.96 -9.72 14.33
N LYS A 6 8.04 -9.88 15.27
CA LYS A 6 6.88 -10.78 15.20
C LYS A 6 5.73 -10.11 15.96
N SER A 7 5.08 -9.15 15.31
CA SER A 7 3.73 -8.72 15.67
C SER A 7 2.89 -8.82 14.40
N GLN A 8 2.65 -10.07 14.01
CA GLN A 8 1.62 -10.46 13.05
C GLN A 8 0.72 -11.41 13.83
N TYR A 9 -0.59 -11.31 13.61
CA TYR A 9 -1.67 -12.11 14.18
C TYR A 9 -2.21 -11.66 15.55
N LEU A 10 -3.13 -10.68 15.51
CA LEU A 10 -4.24 -10.56 16.46
C LEU A 10 -5.49 -10.17 15.63
N TYR A 11 -5.95 -11.09 14.77
CA TYR A 11 -7.31 -11.03 14.24
C TYR A 11 -8.08 -12.13 14.94
N LEU A 12 -8.75 -11.75 16.01
CA LEU A 12 -9.60 -12.64 16.78
C LEU A 12 -11.02 -12.11 16.64
N TYR A 13 -11.91 -12.98 16.17
CA TYR A 13 -13.32 -12.83 16.51
C TYR A 13 -13.34 -12.83 18.04
N HIS A 14 -13.82 -11.75 18.66
CA HIS A 14 -13.94 -11.63 20.10
C HIS A 14 -15.41 -11.48 20.42
N SER A 15 -15.96 -12.39 21.23
CA SER A 15 -17.30 -12.21 21.77
C SER A 15 -17.19 -11.61 23.16
N ILE A 16 -18.00 -10.57 23.44
CA ILE A 16 -18.13 -10.03 24.79
C ILE A 16 -19.54 -10.39 25.26
N THR A 17 -19.61 -11.25 26.26
CA THR A 17 -20.86 -11.68 26.88
C THR A 17 -21.01 -11.02 28.24
N CYS A 18 -22.11 -10.31 28.43
CA CYS A 18 -22.48 -9.74 29.71
C CYS A 18 -23.24 -10.78 30.53
N CYS A 19 -22.81 -11.04 31.77
CA CYS A 19 -23.35 -12.08 32.63
C CYS A 19 -23.82 -11.50 33.96
N GLU A 20 -25.03 -11.85 34.43
CA GLU A 20 -25.55 -11.38 35.73
C GLU A 20 -24.61 -11.74 36.89
N LYS A 21 -23.99 -12.93 36.84
CA LYS A 21 -23.03 -13.40 37.83
C LYS A 21 -21.98 -14.29 37.18
N ILE A 22 -20.71 -14.15 37.56
CA ILE A 22 -19.61 -15.00 37.09
C ILE A 22 -18.94 -15.66 38.29
N GLU A 23 -18.86 -16.99 38.29
CA GLU A 23 -18.19 -17.79 39.30
C GLU A 23 -17.26 -18.82 38.66
N THR A 24 -16.08 -18.99 39.25
CA THR A 24 -15.16 -20.09 38.93
C THR A 24 -15.19 -21.11 40.06
N VAL A 25 -15.10 -22.38 39.72
CA VAL A 25 -15.18 -23.52 40.66
C VAL A 25 -14.07 -24.50 40.32
N LEU A 26 -13.49 -25.15 41.34
CA LEU A 26 -12.48 -26.17 41.12
C LEU A 26 -13.16 -27.48 40.73
N VAL A 27 -12.61 -28.14 39.71
CA VAL A 27 -13.12 -29.41 39.19
C VAL A 27 -12.05 -30.48 39.40
N CYS A 28 -12.43 -31.59 40.03
CA CYS A 28 -11.58 -32.78 40.19
C CYS A 28 -12.31 -33.97 39.58
N ASN A 29 -11.68 -34.69 38.65
CA ASN A 29 -12.29 -35.83 37.94
C ASN A 29 -13.65 -35.52 37.28
N SER A 30 -13.82 -34.31 36.76
CA SER A 30 -15.09 -33.80 36.20
C SER A 30 -16.22 -33.58 37.22
N GLU A 31 -15.94 -33.67 38.52
CA GLU A 31 -16.86 -33.32 39.59
C GLU A 31 -16.51 -31.96 40.21
N HIS A 32 -17.54 -31.17 40.53
CA HIS A 32 -17.39 -29.88 41.20
C HIS A 32 -17.03 -30.07 42.67
N LEU A 33 -15.91 -29.48 43.10
CA LEU A 33 -15.53 -29.47 44.51
C LEU A 33 -16.43 -28.50 45.28
N LYS A 34 -17.08 -29.02 46.33
CA LYS A 34 -17.94 -28.23 47.22
C LYS A 34 -17.15 -27.10 47.86
N ASP A 35 -17.80 -25.95 48.03
CA ASP A 35 -17.28 -24.75 48.70
C ASP A 35 -16.02 -24.12 48.05
N THR A 36 -15.79 -24.38 46.76
CA THR A 36 -14.68 -23.79 46.00
C THR A 36 -15.10 -22.65 45.06
N ASN A 37 -16.34 -22.19 45.18
CA ASN A 37 -16.88 -21.14 44.33
C ASN A 37 -16.19 -19.80 44.62
N MET A 38 -15.63 -19.19 43.58
CA MET A 38 -15.03 -17.86 43.64
C MET A 38 -15.69 -16.95 42.63
N GLN A 39 -16.26 -15.84 43.10
CA GLN A 39 -16.84 -14.83 42.23
C GLN A 39 -15.75 -14.08 41.45
N LYS A 40 -16.02 -13.81 40.18
CA LYS A 40 -15.14 -13.07 39.27
C LYS A 40 -15.92 -11.92 38.62
N GLN A 41 -15.21 -10.84 38.30
CA GLN A 41 -15.76 -9.70 37.58
C GLN A 41 -15.57 -9.83 36.06
N VAL A 42 -14.46 -10.46 35.67
CA VAL A 42 -14.08 -10.71 34.29
C VAL A 42 -13.47 -12.10 34.22
N TYR A 43 -13.83 -12.86 33.19
CA TYR A 43 -13.20 -14.13 32.85
C TYR A 43 -12.96 -14.17 31.35
N ILE A 44 -11.76 -14.57 30.93
CA ILE A 44 -11.44 -14.79 29.53
C ILE A 44 -11.23 -16.28 29.31
N ARG A 45 -12.03 -16.85 28.41
CA ARG A 45 -11.78 -18.19 27.89
C ARG A 45 -10.96 -18.08 26.61
N LYS A 46 -9.82 -18.76 26.57
CA LYS A 46 -8.99 -18.91 25.36
C LYS A 46 -9.22 -20.29 24.78
N ASP A 47 -9.66 -20.37 23.54
CA ASP A 47 -9.77 -21.63 22.81
C ASP A 47 -8.46 -21.97 22.09
N LYS A 48 -8.39 -23.19 21.53
CA LYS A 48 -7.18 -23.71 20.85
C LYS A 48 -6.84 -22.96 19.56
N ASP A 49 -7.79 -22.21 19.00
CA ASP A 49 -7.65 -21.44 17.76
C ASP A 49 -7.39 -19.94 18.03
N ASP A 50 -6.80 -19.61 19.18
CA ASP A 50 -6.57 -18.25 19.71
C ASP A 50 -7.85 -17.40 19.94
N HIS A 51 -9.04 -17.90 19.62
CA HIS A 51 -10.33 -17.25 19.90
C HIS A 51 -10.48 -16.93 21.40
N CYS A 52 -10.86 -15.69 21.72
CA CYS A 52 -11.03 -15.24 23.10
C CYS A 52 -12.47 -14.78 23.35
N ASP A 53 -13.14 -15.47 24.28
CA ASP A 53 -14.46 -15.09 24.79
C ASP A 53 -14.31 -14.33 26.11
N TYR A 54 -14.85 -13.11 26.15
CA TYR A 54 -14.84 -12.26 27.32
C TYR A 54 -16.19 -12.39 28.03
N PHE A 55 -16.15 -12.81 29.29
CA PHE A 55 -17.31 -12.81 30.17
C PHE A 55 -17.14 -11.67 31.17
N VAL A 56 -18.08 -10.72 31.19
CA VAL A 56 -18.05 -9.55 32.05
C VAL A 56 -19.29 -9.51 32.93
N GLU A 57 -19.09 -9.35 34.23
CA GLU A 57 -20.18 -9.25 35.21
C GLU A 57 -21.03 -8.00 34.94
N HIS A 58 -22.34 -8.18 34.80
CA HIS A 58 -23.32 -7.13 34.57
C HIS A 58 -23.35 -6.16 35.75
N GLN A 59 -23.51 -4.86 35.46
CA GLN A 59 -23.59 -3.84 36.49
C GLN A 59 -24.80 -2.93 36.22
N ASP A 60 -25.84 -3.07 37.03
CA ASP A 60 -27.05 -2.23 36.96
C ASP A 60 -26.83 -0.79 37.43
N SER A 61 -25.69 -0.52 38.10
CA SER A 61 -25.36 0.79 38.65
C SER A 61 -23.91 1.17 38.37
N PHE A 62 -23.70 2.41 37.91
CA PHE A 62 -22.38 3.01 37.68
C PHE A 62 -21.67 3.35 39.01
N GLN A 63 -21.61 2.42 39.95
CA GLN A 63 -20.79 2.58 41.15
C GLN A 63 -19.31 2.54 40.75
N GLY A 64 -18.63 3.69 40.81
CA GLY A 64 -17.28 3.86 40.27
C GLY A 64 -16.26 2.81 40.70
N ARG A 65 -16.35 2.28 41.94
CA ARG A 65 -15.45 1.21 42.42
C ARG A 65 -15.57 -0.10 41.64
N LYS A 66 -16.77 -0.45 41.15
CA LYS A 66 -17.01 -1.70 40.42
C LYS A 66 -16.54 -1.60 38.97
N ILE A 67 -16.78 -0.46 38.32
CA ILE A 67 -16.26 -0.16 36.97
C ILE A 67 -14.73 -0.20 36.97
N LEU A 68 -14.09 0.45 37.94
CA LEU A 68 -12.64 0.41 38.09
C LEU A 68 -12.10 -1.01 38.27
N LYS A 69 -12.82 -1.89 38.99
CA LYS A 69 -12.43 -3.31 39.13
C LYS A 69 -12.51 -4.05 37.79
N ILE A 70 -13.58 -3.84 37.03
CA ILE A 70 -13.74 -4.47 35.70
C ILE A 70 -12.66 -3.97 34.74
N ALA A 71 -12.46 -2.66 34.64
CA ALA A 71 -11.44 -2.05 33.78
C ALA A 71 -10.03 -2.52 34.14
N LYS A 72 -9.71 -2.62 35.44
CA LYS A 72 -8.42 -3.17 35.92
C LYS A 72 -8.24 -4.64 35.55
N CYS A 73 -9.29 -5.45 35.66
CA CYS A 73 -9.22 -6.85 35.27
C CYS A 73 -9.05 -6.99 33.76
N LEU A 74 -9.83 -6.26 32.96
CA LEU A 74 -9.70 -6.23 31.50
C LEU A 74 -8.32 -5.78 31.05
N SER A 75 -7.77 -4.69 31.59
CA SER A 75 -6.46 -4.17 31.18
C SER A 75 -5.33 -5.19 31.41
N LYS A 76 -5.38 -5.92 32.53
CA LYS A 76 -4.43 -7.00 32.83
C LYS A 76 -4.54 -8.15 31.85
N GLU A 77 -5.76 -8.62 31.60
CA GLU A 77 -5.98 -9.76 30.71
C GLU A 77 -5.66 -9.40 29.24
N ILE A 78 -5.96 -8.16 28.81
CA ILE A 78 -5.53 -7.62 27.51
C ILE A 78 -4.00 -7.62 27.42
N ASN A 79 -3.28 -7.22 28.48
CA ASN A 79 -1.82 -7.26 28.45
C ASN A 79 -1.28 -8.70 28.34
N VAL A 80 -1.92 -9.67 29.02
CA VAL A 80 -1.56 -11.09 28.89
C VAL A 80 -1.77 -11.57 27.44
N LEU A 81 -2.83 -11.14 26.76
CA LEU A 81 -3.05 -11.41 25.34
C LEU A 81 -1.99 -10.77 24.44
N LEU A 82 -1.57 -9.56 24.79
CA LEU A 82 -0.46 -8.86 24.13
C LEU A 82 0.91 -9.43 24.54
N THR A 83 1.00 -10.64 25.09
CA THR A 83 2.26 -11.27 25.53
C THR A 83 3.05 -10.45 26.55
N ASN A 84 2.34 -9.70 27.39
CA ASN A 84 2.89 -8.78 28.41
C ASN A 84 3.80 -7.69 27.85
N MET A 85 3.47 -7.18 26.66
CA MET A 85 4.22 -6.11 26.00
C MET A 85 4.04 -4.73 26.67
N LEU A 86 2.96 -4.52 27.43
CA LEU A 86 2.70 -3.26 28.13
C LEU A 86 3.38 -3.28 29.51
N ASN A 87 4.09 -2.20 29.84
CA ASN A 87 4.63 -1.97 31.18
C ASN A 87 3.53 -1.49 32.15
N GLU A 88 3.83 -1.44 33.44
CA GLU A 88 2.83 -1.09 34.48
C GLU A 88 2.17 0.28 34.25
N ASP A 89 2.94 1.27 33.82
CA ASP A 89 2.44 2.61 33.48
C ASP A 89 1.45 2.56 32.29
N SER A 90 1.76 1.77 31.26
CA SER A 90 0.89 1.62 30.08
C SER A 90 -0.39 0.84 30.40
N ILE A 91 -0.34 -0.10 31.34
CA ILE A 91 -1.52 -0.83 31.83
C ILE A 91 -2.44 0.12 32.60
N PHE A 92 -1.87 1.06 33.36
CA PHE A 92 -2.64 2.09 34.06
C PHE A 92 -3.36 3.01 33.07
N ILE A 93 -2.66 3.47 32.02
CA ILE A 93 -3.26 4.29 30.96
C ILE A 93 -4.39 3.53 30.25
N LEU A 94 -4.17 2.25 29.92
CA LEU A 94 -5.20 1.39 29.33
C LEU A 94 -6.43 1.24 30.25
N MET A 95 -6.22 1.15 31.56
CA MET A 95 -7.31 1.09 32.54
C MET A 95 -8.15 2.38 32.55
N GLU A 96 -7.51 3.55 32.46
CA GLU A 96 -8.22 4.83 32.37
C GLU A 96 -9.00 4.94 31.05
N MET A 97 -8.41 4.52 29.93
CA MET A 97 -9.10 4.48 28.63
C MET A 97 -10.36 3.60 28.65
N LEU A 98 -10.29 2.45 29.34
CA LEU A 98 -11.43 1.53 29.49
C LEU A 98 -12.55 2.10 30.38
N CYS A 99 -12.29 3.18 31.13
CA CYS A 99 -13.28 3.86 31.95
C CYS A 99 -13.93 5.06 31.25
N CYS A 100 -13.47 5.42 30.03
CA CYS A 100 -14.05 6.50 29.25
C CYS A 100 -15.50 6.18 28.87
N CYS A 101 -16.40 7.13 29.11
CA CYS A 101 -17.77 7.07 28.61
C CYS A 101 -17.87 7.61 27.18
N ASP A 102 -16.99 8.56 26.83
CA ASP A 102 -16.86 9.14 25.50
C ASP A 102 -15.51 8.74 24.87
N PRO A 103 -15.49 8.21 23.63
CA PRO A 103 -14.25 7.96 22.90
C PRO A 103 -13.32 9.19 22.75
N GLU A 104 -13.84 10.42 22.78
CA GLU A 104 -13.01 11.63 22.73
C GLU A 104 -12.10 11.79 23.98
N ASP A 105 -12.57 11.32 25.15
CA ASP A 105 -11.81 11.38 26.41
C ASP A 105 -10.54 10.54 26.36
N ILE A 106 -10.52 9.49 25.54
CA ILE A 106 -9.34 8.65 25.32
C ILE A 106 -8.18 9.49 24.78
N HIS A 107 -8.46 10.46 23.89
CA HIS A 107 -7.43 11.33 23.33
C HIS A 107 -6.82 12.25 24.40
N ASN A 108 -7.63 12.73 25.32
CA ASN A 108 -7.21 13.59 26.42
C ASN A 108 -6.29 12.81 27.37
N ILE A 109 -6.70 11.60 27.79
CA ILE A 109 -5.90 10.72 28.68
C ILE A 109 -4.53 10.41 28.07
N LEU A 110 -4.50 10.04 26.78
CA LEU A 110 -3.25 9.76 26.08
C LEU A 110 -2.34 11.00 26.06
N THR A 111 -2.92 12.17 25.76
CA THR A 111 -2.18 13.44 25.73
C THR A 111 -1.62 13.82 27.11
N GLU A 112 -2.40 13.66 28.18
CA GLU A 112 -2.00 13.91 29.57
C GLU A 112 -0.80 13.06 29.99
N HIS A 113 -0.78 11.79 29.56
CA HIS A 113 0.32 10.87 29.85
C HIS A 113 1.54 11.04 28.92
N GLY A 114 1.59 12.12 28.13
CA GLY A 114 2.66 12.36 27.16
C GLY A 114 2.68 11.35 26.02
N ILE A 115 1.66 10.50 25.92
CA ILE A 115 1.40 9.65 24.77
C ILE A 115 0.68 10.51 23.75
N HIS A 116 1.46 11.33 23.07
CA HIS A 116 0.96 12.01 21.89
C HIS A 116 0.60 10.92 20.89
N SER A 117 -0.71 10.65 20.74
CA SER A 117 -1.22 10.28 19.43
C SER A 117 -0.57 11.30 18.51
N LEU A 118 0.28 10.86 17.59
CA LEU A 118 0.75 11.69 16.49
C LEU A 118 -0.49 12.45 16.07
N LYS A 119 -0.58 13.73 16.44
CA LYS A 119 -1.76 14.52 16.14
C LYS A 119 -1.80 14.50 14.63
N TYR A 120 -2.63 13.59 14.12
CA TYR A 120 -3.48 13.81 12.99
C TYR A 120 -4.23 15.07 13.38
N LYS A 121 -3.56 16.21 13.16
CA LYS A 121 -4.26 17.36 12.64
C LYS A 121 -5.12 16.79 11.54
N GLY A 122 -6.41 17.08 11.57
CA GLY A 122 -7.29 16.99 10.40
C GLY A 122 -6.78 17.93 9.32
N ASP A 123 -5.57 17.64 8.86
CA ASP A 123 -4.95 18.13 7.67
C ASP A 123 -4.94 16.91 6.77
N SER A 124 -5.94 16.87 5.91
CA SER A 124 -5.97 16.19 4.64
C SER A 124 -4.75 16.59 3.78
N SER A 125 -3.51 16.29 4.23
CA SER A 125 -2.28 16.65 3.50
C SER A 125 -1.30 15.49 3.32
N TYR A 126 -1.78 14.25 3.43
CA TYR A 126 -1.21 13.21 2.60
C TYR A 126 -1.63 13.52 1.17
N LYS A 127 -0.67 13.84 0.29
CA LYS A 127 -0.92 13.97 -1.16
C LYS A 127 -1.27 12.58 -1.72
N LEU A 128 -2.52 12.17 -1.51
CA LEU A 128 -3.13 11.13 -2.31
C LEU A 128 -3.14 11.61 -3.77
N PRO A 129 -3.11 10.68 -4.73
CA PRO A 129 -3.27 11.05 -6.14
C PRO A 129 -4.53 11.87 -6.34
N GLU A 130 -4.44 12.88 -7.19
CA GLU A 130 -5.62 13.68 -7.52
C GLU A 130 -6.59 12.81 -8.33
N PRO A 131 -7.90 12.78 -7.99
CA PRO A 131 -8.87 12.09 -8.83
C PRO A 131 -8.80 12.63 -10.27
N GLY A 132 -8.83 11.73 -11.24
CA GLY A 132 -8.62 12.02 -12.66
C GLY A 132 -7.20 11.81 -13.16
N GLU A 133 -6.19 11.73 -12.27
CA GLU A 133 -4.84 11.39 -12.69
C GLU A 133 -4.74 9.95 -13.20
N VAL A 134 -3.90 9.72 -14.20
CA VAL A 134 -3.62 8.38 -14.72
C VAL A 134 -2.91 7.56 -13.67
N ILE A 135 -3.45 6.38 -13.36
CA ILE A 135 -2.80 5.36 -12.53
C ILE A 135 -1.61 4.81 -13.30
N PRO A 136 -0.38 4.95 -12.78
CA PRO A 136 0.80 4.40 -13.44
C PRO A 136 0.69 2.89 -13.65
N ASN A 137 1.18 2.41 -14.79
CA ASN A 137 1.04 1.00 -15.20
C ASN A 137 1.60 -0.03 -14.21
N TYR A 138 2.58 0.37 -13.41
CA TYR A 138 3.16 -0.48 -12.37
C TYR A 138 2.24 -0.69 -11.16
N PHE A 139 1.13 0.06 -11.04
CA PHE A 139 0.06 -0.20 -10.08
C PHE A 139 -1.10 -1.02 -10.65
N TRP A 140 -1.17 -1.31 -11.96
CA TRP A 140 -2.34 -1.98 -12.54
C TRP A 140 -2.54 -3.42 -12.02
N ASP A 141 -1.46 -4.14 -11.69
CA ASP A 141 -1.58 -5.46 -11.05
C ASP A 141 -2.20 -5.38 -9.63
N LEU A 142 -2.20 -4.19 -9.03
CA LEU A 142 -2.77 -3.93 -7.71
C LEU A 142 -4.27 -3.59 -7.77
N LEU A 143 -4.85 -3.50 -8.95
CA LEU A 143 -6.30 -3.40 -9.12
C LEU A 143 -6.94 -4.78 -9.05
N GLU A 144 -7.98 -4.90 -8.23
CA GLU A 144 -8.74 -6.12 -8.02
C GLU A 144 -9.62 -6.42 -9.22
N MET A 145 -9.43 -7.61 -9.78
CA MET A 145 -10.13 -8.03 -10.99
C MET A 145 -11.52 -8.58 -10.68
N ASP A 146 -11.79 -8.99 -9.45
CA ASP A 146 -13.11 -9.49 -9.05
C ASP A 146 -14.16 -8.38 -9.16
N PHE A 147 -15.17 -8.58 -10.03
CA PHE A 147 -16.23 -7.59 -10.25
C PHE A 147 -17.37 -7.72 -9.22
N ARG A 148 -17.36 -8.75 -8.37
CA ARG A 148 -18.37 -8.93 -7.33
C ARG A 148 -18.14 -8.02 -6.12
N ASN A 149 -16.94 -7.48 -5.96
CA ASN A 149 -16.60 -6.58 -4.86
C ASN A 149 -17.56 -5.38 -4.77
N ASN A 150 -17.88 -4.96 -3.54
CA ASN A 150 -18.73 -3.80 -3.29
C ASN A 150 -17.90 -2.58 -2.94
N PHE A 151 -18.38 -1.41 -3.32
CA PHE A 151 -17.68 -0.14 -3.14
C PHE A 151 -18.39 0.74 -2.11
N GLU A 152 -17.60 1.43 -1.30
CA GLU A 152 -18.10 2.35 -0.27
C GLU A 152 -18.00 3.81 -0.72
N GLN A 153 -18.90 4.66 -0.21
CA GLN A 153 -18.79 6.10 -0.42
C GLN A 153 -17.48 6.65 0.16
N GLY A 154 -16.77 7.46 -0.61
CA GLY A 154 -15.45 8.00 -0.30
C GLY A 154 -14.30 7.02 -0.54
N GLU A 155 -14.55 5.82 -1.07
CA GLU A 155 -13.48 4.88 -1.43
C GLU A 155 -12.73 5.33 -2.69
N PHE A 156 -11.39 5.33 -2.63
CA PHE A 156 -10.52 5.47 -3.80
C PHE A 156 -10.55 4.18 -4.64
N VAL A 157 -10.81 4.33 -5.94
CA VAL A 157 -10.91 3.25 -6.92
C VAL A 157 -10.11 3.59 -8.17
N GLY A 158 -9.76 2.57 -8.96
CA GLY A 158 -9.32 2.75 -10.34
C GLY A 158 -10.51 2.72 -11.28
N TYR A 159 -10.67 3.74 -12.12
CA TYR A 159 -11.66 3.79 -13.19
C TYR A 159 -10.99 3.46 -14.53
N LEU A 160 -11.45 2.42 -15.22
CA LEU A 160 -11.01 2.12 -16.57
C LEU A 160 -11.76 2.99 -17.57
N ASP A 161 -11.07 3.94 -18.20
CA ASP A 161 -11.67 4.81 -19.22
C ASP A 161 -12.06 3.98 -20.45
N PRO A 162 -13.36 3.82 -20.77
CA PRO A 162 -13.80 3.03 -21.91
C PRO A 162 -13.30 3.56 -23.25
N SER A 163 -13.03 4.87 -23.36
CA SER A 163 -12.52 5.50 -24.58
C SER A 163 -11.06 5.16 -24.88
N SER A 164 -10.32 4.67 -23.89
CA SER A 164 -8.91 4.29 -24.00
C SER A 164 -8.68 2.88 -24.56
N MET A 165 -9.75 2.12 -24.77
CA MET A 165 -9.65 0.77 -25.32
C MET A 165 -9.14 0.83 -26.77
N PRO A 166 -8.17 -0.02 -27.17
CA PRO A 166 -7.74 -1.24 -26.48
C PRO A 166 -6.49 -1.11 -25.60
N ASP A 167 -5.97 0.08 -25.29
CA ASP A 167 -4.66 0.23 -24.62
C ASP A 167 -4.70 0.26 -23.09
N GLU A 168 -5.89 0.28 -22.49
CA GLU A 168 -6.16 0.36 -21.04
C GLU A 168 -5.55 1.60 -20.38
N VAL A 169 -6.39 2.58 -20.07
CA VAL A 169 -6.02 3.70 -19.19
C VAL A 169 -6.90 3.67 -17.95
N TYR A 170 -6.26 3.48 -16.81
CA TYR A 170 -6.91 3.54 -15.50
C TYR A 170 -6.67 4.93 -14.89
N LEU A 171 -7.72 5.56 -14.38
CA LEU A 171 -7.67 6.85 -13.68
C LEU A 171 -7.95 6.65 -12.19
N TYR A 172 -7.31 7.43 -11.32
CA TYR A 172 -7.72 7.50 -9.92
C TYR A 172 -9.11 8.14 -9.83
N ALA A 173 -10.00 7.57 -9.02
CA ALA A 173 -11.33 8.12 -8.81
C ALA A 173 -11.78 7.92 -7.37
N ILE A 174 -12.75 8.72 -6.93
CA ILE A 174 -13.40 8.55 -5.62
C ILE A 174 -14.87 8.23 -5.84
N VAL A 175 -15.38 7.19 -5.18
CA VAL A 175 -16.80 6.87 -5.19
C VAL A 175 -17.56 7.93 -4.40
N VAL A 176 -18.39 8.71 -5.07
CA VAL A 176 -19.19 9.78 -4.44
C VAL A 176 -20.50 9.20 -3.91
N LEU A 177 -21.15 8.33 -4.69
CA LEU A 177 -22.46 7.78 -4.35
C LEU A 177 -22.73 6.47 -5.09
N CYS A 178 -23.35 5.51 -4.41
CA CYS A 178 -23.97 4.35 -5.04
C CYS A 178 -25.37 4.75 -5.56
N LEU A 179 -25.60 4.62 -6.87
CA LEU A 179 -26.89 4.93 -7.50
C LEU A 179 -27.88 3.76 -7.47
N GLY A 180 -27.44 2.59 -6.97
CA GLY A 180 -28.25 1.37 -6.94
C GLY A 180 -28.38 0.70 -8.31
N MET A 181 -29.20 -0.36 -8.35
CA MET A 181 -29.47 -1.12 -9.57
C MET A 181 -30.34 -0.29 -10.52
N GLN A 182 -29.88 -0.12 -11.76
CA GLN A 182 -30.64 0.51 -12.82
C GLN A 182 -31.05 -0.53 -13.87
N LYS A 183 -32.33 -0.53 -14.23
CA LYS A 183 -32.86 -1.33 -15.33
C LYS A 183 -32.49 -0.69 -16.66
N ARG A 184 -31.85 -1.45 -17.54
CA ARG A 184 -31.63 -1.15 -18.95
C ARG A 184 -32.48 -2.09 -19.80
N GLU A 185 -32.55 -1.82 -21.10
CA GLU A 185 -33.36 -2.62 -22.04
C GLU A 185 -32.94 -4.10 -22.07
N ASP A 186 -31.67 -4.39 -21.80
CA ASP A 186 -31.05 -5.71 -21.93
C ASP A 186 -30.54 -6.31 -20.60
N GLY A 187 -30.90 -5.74 -19.45
CA GLY A 187 -30.54 -6.27 -18.13
C GLY A 187 -30.51 -5.24 -17.01
N GLU A 188 -30.01 -5.64 -15.84
CA GLU A 188 -29.83 -4.75 -14.68
C GLU A 188 -28.34 -4.52 -14.41
N VAL A 189 -27.97 -3.28 -14.10
CA VAL A 189 -26.57 -2.93 -13.78
C VAL A 189 -26.50 -2.00 -12.58
N LEU A 190 -25.58 -2.29 -11.67
CA LEU A 190 -25.27 -1.43 -10.53
C LEU A 190 -24.45 -0.22 -11.00
N MET A 191 -24.90 0.98 -10.65
CA MET A 191 -24.30 2.23 -11.10
C MET A 191 -23.73 3.03 -9.92
N TYR A 192 -22.68 3.80 -10.19
CA TYR A 192 -22.01 4.66 -9.23
C TYR A 192 -21.76 6.04 -9.82
N ARG A 193 -21.72 7.07 -8.96
CA ARG A 193 -21.09 8.35 -9.26
C ARG A 193 -19.66 8.34 -8.76
N ILE A 194 -18.73 8.69 -9.63
CA ILE A 194 -17.32 8.83 -9.27
C ILE A 194 -16.82 10.24 -9.58
N GLN A 195 -15.85 10.69 -8.79
CA GLN A 195 -15.14 11.95 -8.99
C GLN A 195 -13.81 11.69 -9.72
N LEU A 196 -13.56 12.43 -10.79
CA LEU A 196 -12.34 12.40 -11.64
C LEU A 196 -11.63 13.76 -11.68
N GLY A 197 -11.81 14.59 -10.66
CA GLY A 197 -11.21 15.92 -10.52
C GLY A 197 -12.01 16.77 -9.55
N SER A 198 -11.61 18.01 -9.30
CA SER A 198 -12.31 18.90 -8.35
C SER A 198 -13.80 19.11 -8.68
N GLU A 199 -14.16 19.10 -9.97
CA GLU A 199 -15.54 19.37 -10.43
C GLU A 199 -16.08 18.33 -11.44
N ASN A 200 -15.27 17.33 -11.81
CA ASN A 200 -15.69 16.31 -12.78
C ASN A 200 -16.29 15.10 -12.07
N ILE A 201 -17.62 14.96 -12.12
CA ILE A 201 -18.35 13.81 -11.59
C ILE A 201 -19.04 13.10 -12.75
N VAL A 202 -18.78 11.79 -12.89
CA VAL A 202 -19.33 10.96 -13.95
C VAL A 202 -20.09 9.77 -13.37
N GLU A 203 -21.10 9.31 -14.10
CA GLU A 203 -21.84 8.08 -13.78
C GLU A 203 -21.23 6.91 -14.54
N VAL A 204 -20.92 5.83 -13.81
CA VAL A 204 -20.20 4.67 -14.31
C VAL A 204 -20.86 3.38 -13.84
N THR A 205 -20.62 2.28 -14.55
CA THR A 205 -21.10 0.98 -14.11
C THR A 205 -20.13 0.37 -13.10
N LYS A 206 -20.63 -0.57 -12.29
CA LYS A 206 -19.79 -1.36 -11.37
C LYS A 206 -18.60 -2.02 -12.07
N THR A 207 -18.75 -2.43 -13.33
CA THR A 207 -17.68 -3.15 -14.04
C THR A 207 -16.55 -2.24 -14.51
N ASP A 208 -16.77 -0.92 -14.59
CA ASP A 208 -15.79 0.09 -14.99
C ASP A 208 -14.84 0.50 -13.85
N ILE A 209 -15.19 0.21 -12.60
CA ILE A 209 -14.41 0.58 -11.41
C ILE A 209 -13.78 -0.62 -10.71
N TYR A 210 -12.60 -0.40 -10.13
CA TYR A 210 -11.70 -1.43 -9.60
C TYR A 210 -11.19 -1.03 -8.22
N GLN A 211 -11.26 -1.93 -7.25
CA GLN A 211 -10.67 -1.67 -5.93
C GLN A 211 -9.15 -1.82 -5.99
N PHE A 212 -8.44 -1.11 -5.10
CA PHE A 212 -7.04 -1.42 -4.83
C PHE A 212 -6.94 -2.62 -3.89
N LYS A 213 -6.00 -3.54 -4.17
CA LYS A 213 -5.63 -4.65 -3.30
C LYS A 213 -5.35 -4.13 -1.89
N ARG A 214 -6.08 -4.65 -0.91
CA ARG A 214 -5.84 -4.41 0.52
C ARG A 214 -4.86 -5.45 1.03
N ALA A 215 -3.90 -5.06 1.86
CA ALA A 215 -3.05 -6.03 2.54
C ALA A 215 -3.93 -6.93 3.44
N LYS A 216 -3.69 -8.25 3.43
CA LYS A 216 -4.45 -9.21 4.24
C LYS A 216 -4.51 -8.72 5.70
N GLY A 217 -5.72 -8.47 6.18
CA GLY A 217 -6.00 -8.02 7.55
C GLY A 217 -6.45 -6.55 7.68
N PHE A 218 -6.05 -5.64 6.79
CA PHE A 218 -6.44 -4.23 6.95
C PHE A 218 -7.89 -3.99 6.45
N LYS A 219 -8.87 -4.17 7.34
CA LYS A 219 -10.16 -3.46 7.22
C LYS A 219 -9.90 -2.03 7.68
N ASN A 220 -10.36 -1.04 6.91
CA ASN A 220 -10.28 0.37 7.27
C ASN A 220 -11.09 0.63 8.54
N SER A 221 -10.44 0.56 9.71
CA SER A 221 -11.05 0.86 11.01
C SER A 221 -11.34 2.36 11.22
N TYR A 222 -11.14 3.21 10.21
CA TYR A 222 -11.25 4.66 10.34
C TYR A 222 -12.67 5.22 10.15
N ARG A 223 -13.68 4.38 9.91
CA ARG A 223 -15.08 4.83 9.74
C ARG A 223 -16.13 4.10 10.56
N ALA A 224 -15.75 3.15 11.42
CA ALA A 224 -16.68 2.47 12.32
C ALA A 224 -17.27 3.39 13.43
N PHE A 225 -16.96 4.68 13.43
CA PHE A 225 -17.42 5.66 14.43
C PHE A 225 -18.39 6.72 13.89
N VAL A 226 -18.90 6.59 12.66
CA VAL A 226 -19.96 7.47 12.18
C VAL A 226 -21.13 6.65 11.65
N ASP A 227 -22.18 6.65 12.47
CA ASP A 227 -23.54 6.10 12.34
C ASP A 227 -23.78 4.58 12.44
N PRO A 228 -24.58 4.16 13.44
CA PRO A 228 -25.21 2.85 13.46
C PRO A 228 -26.49 2.88 12.59
N VAL A 229 -26.89 1.68 12.13
CA VAL A 229 -28.14 1.30 11.43
C VAL A 229 -28.02 1.14 9.91
N ALA A 230 -27.70 -0.09 9.48
CA ALA A 230 -28.70 -1.01 8.92
C ALA A 230 -28.13 -2.45 8.88
N PRO A 231 -28.94 -3.48 9.20
CA PRO A 231 -28.51 -4.87 9.14
C PRO A 231 -28.59 -5.40 7.70
N GLY A 232 -27.51 -5.95 7.17
CA GLY A 232 -27.57 -6.61 5.87
C GLY A 232 -26.22 -6.99 5.27
N GLU A 233 -26.00 -8.30 5.27
CA GLU A 233 -25.06 -9.08 4.44
C GLU A 233 -23.58 -9.11 4.87
N GLU A 234 -23.24 -10.26 5.45
CA GLU A 234 -21.89 -10.77 5.69
C GLU A 234 -21.00 -10.63 4.45
N GLN A 235 -20.09 -9.66 4.45
CA GLN A 235 -18.93 -9.69 3.57
C GLN A 235 -18.02 -10.84 4.00
N LYS A 236 -18.15 -11.98 3.33
CA LYS A 236 -17.25 -13.12 3.45
C LYS A 236 -15.80 -12.65 3.28
N ASP A 237 -14.99 -12.94 4.29
CA ASP A 237 -13.56 -12.75 4.26
C ASP A 237 -12.99 -13.39 2.97
N ILE A 238 -12.23 -12.62 2.18
CA ILE A 238 -11.60 -13.10 0.95
C ILE A 238 -10.54 -14.14 1.35
N PRO A 239 -10.70 -15.43 1.00
CA PRO A 239 -9.69 -16.44 1.33
C PRO A 239 -8.42 -16.17 0.52
N ALA A 240 -7.29 -16.44 1.17
CA ALA A 240 -5.99 -16.51 0.53
C ALA A 240 -6.04 -17.43 -0.70
N SER A 241 -5.74 -16.87 -1.89
CA SER A 241 -5.56 -17.59 -3.16
C SER A 241 -6.69 -18.56 -3.51
N GLY A 242 -7.55 -18.21 -4.46
CA GLY A 242 -8.55 -19.13 -5.02
C GLY A 242 -7.98 -20.46 -5.55
N PHE A 243 -6.66 -20.55 -5.70
CA PHE A 243 -5.89 -21.74 -6.08
C PHE A 243 -5.58 -22.70 -4.94
N SER A 244 -6.08 -22.46 -3.73
CA SER A 244 -6.10 -23.47 -2.65
C SER A 244 -7.18 -24.54 -2.86
N LYS A 245 -8.13 -24.28 -3.77
CA LYS A 245 -9.24 -25.16 -4.15
C LYS A 245 -8.85 -26.13 -5.26
N SER A 246 -9.59 -27.23 -5.40
CA SER A 246 -9.43 -28.15 -6.55
C SER A 246 -9.89 -27.48 -7.85
N PHE A 247 -9.46 -28.02 -8.99
CA PHE A 247 -9.90 -27.52 -10.29
C PHE A 247 -11.41 -27.62 -10.48
N GLU A 248 -12.04 -28.69 -9.99
CA GLU A 248 -13.49 -28.91 -10.03
C GLU A 248 -14.25 -27.88 -9.19
N GLU A 249 -13.74 -27.53 -8.01
CA GLU A 249 -14.33 -26.48 -7.17
C GLU A 249 -14.23 -25.11 -7.84
N ILE A 250 -13.09 -24.82 -8.50
CA ILE A 250 -12.90 -23.59 -9.25
C ILE A 250 -13.84 -23.52 -10.46
N LYS A 251 -14.07 -24.63 -11.16
CA LYS A 251 -15.07 -24.70 -12.25
C LYS A 251 -16.46 -24.31 -11.76
N LYS A 252 -16.89 -24.89 -10.64
CA LYS A 252 -18.20 -24.57 -10.05
C LYS A 252 -18.31 -23.09 -9.67
N GLU A 253 -17.24 -22.52 -9.11
CA GLU A 253 -17.17 -21.08 -8.84
C GLU A 253 -17.31 -20.27 -10.14
N ILE A 254 -16.65 -20.68 -11.22
CA ILE A 254 -16.72 -20.02 -12.54
C ILE A 254 -18.12 -20.13 -13.14
N ASP A 255 -18.78 -21.27 -13.03
CA ASP A 255 -20.16 -21.44 -13.49
C ASP A 255 -21.09 -20.44 -12.78
N GLU A 256 -20.96 -20.31 -11.46
CA GLU A 256 -21.69 -19.29 -10.69
C GLU A 256 -21.36 -17.87 -11.18
N TYR A 257 -20.11 -17.59 -11.57
CA TYR A 257 -19.75 -16.32 -12.21
C TYR A 257 -20.53 -16.12 -13.51
N PHE A 258 -20.51 -17.09 -14.42
CA PHE A 258 -21.22 -16.98 -15.69
C PHE A 258 -22.74 -16.83 -15.51
N GLU A 259 -23.34 -17.51 -14.54
CA GLU A 259 -24.74 -17.31 -14.16
C GLU A 259 -25.01 -15.86 -13.71
N SER A 260 -24.14 -15.31 -12.85
CA SER A 260 -24.29 -13.91 -12.41
C SER A 260 -24.05 -12.91 -13.55
N ILE A 261 -23.11 -13.20 -14.44
CA ILE A 261 -22.77 -12.34 -15.59
C ILE A 261 -23.91 -12.33 -16.60
N SER A 262 -24.57 -13.46 -16.84
CA SER A 262 -25.66 -13.56 -17.84
C SER A 262 -26.84 -12.63 -17.56
N LYS A 263 -26.98 -12.14 -16.32
CA LYS A 263 -28.01 -11.17 -15.89
C LYS A 263 -27.65 -9.72 -16.23
N LEU A 264 -26.40 -9.44 -16.58
CA LEU A 264 -25.93 -8.10 -16.92
C LEU A 264 -26.26 -7.75 -18.39
N PRO A 265 -26.40 -6.45 -18.73
CA PRO A 265 -26.42 -5.96 -20.10
C PRO A 265 -25.27 -6.49 -20.96
N LYS A 266 -25.48 -6.69 -22.26
CA LYS A 266 -24.53 -7.36 -23.15
C LYS A 266 -23.14 -6.71 -23.14
N GLY A 267 -23.09 -5.38 -23.15
CA GLY A 267 -21.83 -4.62 -23.06
C GLY A 267 -21.08 -4.77 -21.73
N GLU A 268 -21.79 -5.08 -20.65
CA GLU A 268 -21.23 -5.29 -19.31
C GLU A 268 -20.74 -6.73 -19.12
N GLN A 269 -21.36 -7.69 -19.83
CA GLN A 269 -20.92 -9.09 -19.80
C GLN A 269 -19.47 -9.25 -20.27
N ASP A 270 -19.09 -8.59 -21.36
CA ASP A 270 -17.71 -8.65 -21.88
C ASP A 270 -16.69 -8.06 -20.90
N LYS A 271 -17.04 -6.97 -20.23
CA LYS A 271 -16.20 -6.36 -19.19
C LYS A 271 -16.03 -7.31 -17.99
N ALA A 272 -17.12 -7.92 -17.53
CA ALA A 272 -17.10 -8.86 -16.41
C ALA A 272 -16.32 -10.15 -16.73
N ILE A 273 -16.47 -10.69 -17.94
CA ILE A 273 -15.73 -11.89 -18.38
C ILE A 273 -14.25 -11.58 -18.57
N ARG A 274 -13.90 -10.42 -19.15
CA ARG A 274 -12.50 -9.95 -19.23
C ARG A 274 -11.87 -9.91 -17.84
N ARG A 275 -12.58 -9.31 -16.88
CA ARG A 275 -12.16 -9.23 -15.47
C ARG A 275 -11.95 -10.61 -14.84
N LEU A 276 -12.90 -11.52 -15.01
CA LEU A 276 -12.78 -12.90 -14.53
C LEU A 276 -11.59 -13.62 -15.16
N TYR A 277 -11.39 -13.46 -16.47
CA TYR A 277 -10.25 -14.02 -17.19
C TYR A 277 -8.92 -13.50 -16.63
N LEU A 278 -8.80 -12.18 -16.42
CA LEU A 278 -7.60 -11.57 -15.85
C LEU A 278 -7.35 -11.99 -14.39
N LYS A 279 -8.41 -12.19 -13.58
CA LYS A 279 -8.30 -12.70 -12.20
C LYS A 279 -7.56 -14.04 -12.16
N TRP A 280 -7.88 -14.93 -13.08
CA TRP A 280 -7.35 -16.29 -13.13
C TRP A 280 -6.15 -16.49 -14.07
N HIS A 281 -5.70 -15.44 -14.77
CA HIS A 281 -4.63 -15.56 -15.76
C HIS A 281 -3.27 -15.98 -15.15
N PRO A 282 -2.48 -16.84 -15.81
CA PRO A 282 -1.18 -17.31 -15.31
C PRO A 282 -0.18 -16.18 -15.01
N ASP A 283 -0.10 -15.13 -15.83
CA ASP A 283 0.80 -13.99 -15.57
C ASP A 283 0.47 -13.26 -14.25
N LYS A 284 -0.81 -13.21 -13.84
CA LYS A 284 -1.22 -12.64 -12.55
C LYS A 284 -0.96 -13.63 -11.40
N ASN A 285 -0.96 -14.93 -11.68
CA ASN A 285 -0.83 -16.03 -10.73
C ASN A 285 0.39 -16.94 -11.02
N PRO A 286 1.63 -16.40 -10.97
CA PRO A 286 2.82 -17.12 -11.41
C PRO A 286 3.12 -18.38 -10.58
N ASP A 287 2.74 -18.38 -9.30
CA ASP A 287 2.96 -19.50 -8.38
C ASP A 287 2.03 -20.70 -8.68
N HIS A 288 0.97 -20.49 -9.47
CA HIS A 288 -0.03 -21.50 -9.83
C HIS A 288 -0.30 -21.53 -11.34
N SER A 289 0.74 -21.32 -12.15
CA SER A 289 0.63 -21.09 -13.60
C SER A 289 -0.14 -22.19 -14.36
N ASP A 290 0.07 -23.46 -14.03
CA ASP A 290 -0.57 -24.57 -14.75
C ASP A 290 -2.08 -24.61 -14.51
N LEU A 291 -2.49 -24.57 -13.24
CA LEU A 291 -3.90 -24.51 -12.86
C LEU A 291 -4.57 -23.23 -13.39
N ALA A 292 -3.90 -22.09 -13.33
CA ALA A 292 -4.36 -20.83 -13.89
C ALA A 292 -4.62 -20.92 -15.41
N ASN A 293 -3.73 -21.59 -16.14
CA ASN A 293 -3.89 -21.81 -17.58
C ASN A 293 -5.12 -22.68 -17.87
N ASP A 294 -5.33 -23.77 -17.13
CA ASP A 294 -6.49 -24.65 -17.32
C ASP A 294 -7.81 -23.95 -16.98
N VAL A 295 -7.80 -23.11 -15.95
CA VAL A 295 -8.95 -22.24 -15.62
C VAL A 295 -9.25 -21.25 -16.74
N CYS A 296 -8.23 -20.58 -17.31
CA CYS A 296 -8.41 -19.67 -18.44
C CYS A 296 -8.95 -20.38 -19.69
N LYS A 297 -8.51 -21.61 -19.97
CA LYS A 297 -9.07 -22.43 -21.06
C LYS A 297 -10.56 -22.69 -20.84
N TYR A 298 -10.94 -23.02 -19.61
CA TYR A 298 -12.34 -23.28 -19.26
C TYR A 298 -13.22 -22.03 -19.40
N ILE A 299 -12.77 -20.88 -18.88
CA ILE A 299 -13.46 -19.59 -19.10
C ILE A 299 -13.63 -19.30 -20.60
N GLY A 300 -12.59 -19.58 -21.39
CA GLY A 300 -12.65 -19.44 -22.84
C GLY A 300 -13.66 -20.37 -23.53
N GLN A 301 -13.81 -21.61 -23.05
CA GLN A 301 -14.82 -22.55 -23.53
C GLN A 301 -16.24 -22.04 -23.23
N LEU A 302 -16.49 -21.60 -22.00
CA LEU A 302 -17.79 -21.05 -21.61
C LEU A 302 -18.16 -19.79 -22.40
N LYS A 303 -17.19 -18.90 -22.66
CA LYS A 303 -17.42 -17.69 -23.46
C LYS A 303 -17.75 -17.98 -24.93
N ARG A 304 -17.18 -19.04 -25.52
CA ARG A 304 -17.51 -19.50 -26.87
C ARG A 304 -18.84 -20.26 -26.93
N GLY A 305 -19.32 -20.77 -25.80
CA GLY A 305 -20.50 -21.63 -25.70
C GLY A 305 -20.21 -23.07 -26.12
N GLU A 306 -20.92 -24.05 -25.54
CA GLU A 306 -20.83 -25.48 -25.89
C GLU A 306 -21.36 -25.83 -27.30
N LYS A 307 -21.86 -24.86 -28.08
CA LYS A 307 -22.37 -25.13 -29.43
C LYS A 307 -21.23 -25.13 -30.46
N VAL A 308 -20.84 -26.35 -30.79
CA VAL A 308 -20.04 -26.74 -31.97
C VAL A 308 -20.75 -26.30 -33.26
N SER A 309 -20.62 -25.03 -33.64
CA SER A 309 -20.69 -24.51 -35.02
C SER A 309 -20.39 -23.01 -35.00
N ALA A 310 -19.17 -22.64 -34.57
CA ALA A 310 -18.70 -21.27 -34.73
C ALA A 310 -18.47 -21.01 -36.22
N THR A 311 -19.02 -19.92 -36.76
CA THR A 311 -18.69 -19.49 -38.12
C THR A 311 -17.26 -18.94 -38.16
N GLN A 312 -16.60 -19.00 -39.31
CA GLN A 312 -15.16 -18.69 -39.44
C GLN A 312 -14.81 -17.26 -38.94
N GLY A 313 -15.73 -16.29 -39.09
CA GLY A 313 -15.55 -14.91 -38.59
C GLY A 313 -15.69 -14.75 -37.07
N GLU A 314 -16.56 -15.52 -36.40
CA GLU A 314 -16.70 -15.48 -34.93
C GLU A 314 -15.44 -16.05 -34.26
N SER A 315 -14.83 -17.10 -34.83
CA SER A 315 -13.59 -17.70 -34.32
C SER A 315 -12.44 -16.69 -34.30
N GLU A 316 -12.29 -15.87 -35.33
CA GLU A 316 -11.26 -14.83 -35.42
C GLU A 316 -11.49 -13.69 -34.41
N GLU A 317 -12.74 -13.30 -34.17
CA GLU A 317 -13.09 -12.28 -33.17
C GLU A 317 -12.75 -12.74 -31.75
N TYR A 318 -13.11 -13.97 -31.38
CA TYR A 318 -12.75 -14.55 -30.08
C TYR A 318 -11.24 -14.67 -29.90
N GLU A 319 -10.51 -15.13 -30.91
CA GLU A 319 -9.04 -15.21 -30.85
C GLU A 319 -8.40 -13.83 -30.62
N ASN A 320 -8.89 -12.80 -31.31
CA ASN A 320 -8.41 -11.43 -31.13
C ASN A 320 -8.73 -10.89 -29.72
N LEU A 321 -9.92 -11.19 -29.17
CA LEU A 321 -10.29 -10.83 -27.80
C LEU A 321 -9.34 -11.44 -26.77
N PHE A 322 -9.12 -12.76 -26.81
CA PHE A 322 -8.22 -13.43 -25.86
C PHE A 322 -6.76 -13.00 -26.06
N LYS A 323 -6.34 -12.71 -27.30
CA LYS A 323 -5.01 -12.14 -27.59
C LYS A 323 -4.82 -10.79 -26.90
N ASN A 324 -5.83 -9.93 -26.92
CA ASN A 324 -5.81 -8.64 -26.21
C ASN A 324 -5.78 -8.86 -24.69
N TRP A 325 -6.60 -9.75 -24.14
CA TRP A 325 -6.60 -10.00 -22.69
C TRP A 325 -5.27 -10.61 -22.20
N ASN A 326 -4.63 -11.45 -23.01
CA ASN A 326 -3.27 -11.93 -22.76
C ASN A 326 -2.24 -10.79 -22.79
N LYS A 327 -2.39 -9.81 -23.70
CA LYS A 327 -1.54 -8.60 -23.71
C LYS A 327 -1.73 -7.80 -22.41
N TYR A 328 -2.96 -7.63 -21.94
CA TYR A 328 -3.29 -6.94 -20.69
C TYR A 328 -2.65 -7.60 -19.47
N ALA A 329 -2.79 -8.93 -19.34
CA ALA A 329 -2.19 -9.67 -18.25
C ALA A 329 -0.65 -9.56 -18.22
N ARG A 330 0.00 -9.63 -19.39
CA ARG A 330 1.45 -9.42 -19.52
C ARG A 330 1.87 -8.01 -19.12
N ASN A 331 1.11 -6.99 -19.51
CA ASN A 331 1.38 -5.61 -19.14
C ASN A 331 1.26 -5.41 -17.62
N HIS A 332 0.22 -5.96 -16.99
CA HIS A 332 0.03 -5.92 -15.54
C HIS A 332 1.21 -6.60 -14.83
N HIS A 333 1.62 -7.77 -15.31
CA HIS A 333 2.77 -8.51 -14.78
C HIS A 333 4.09 -7.73 -14.88
N ARG A 334 4.36 -7.11 -16.05
CA ARG A 334 5.54 -6.25 -16.23
C ARG A 334 5.52 -5.08 -15.25
N GLY A 335 4.35 -4.46 -15.07
CA GLY A 335 4.11 -3.42 -14.08
C GLY A 335 4.44 -3.89 -12.65
N ARG A 336 3.94 -5.06 -12.24
CA ARG A 336 4.26 -5.68 -10.94
C ARG A 336 5.77 -5.85 -10.74
N SER A 337 6.48 -6.33 -11.76
CA SER A 337 7.94 -6.50 -11.71
C SER A 337 8.65 -5.17 -11.49
N TYR A 338 8.22 -4.11 -12.18
CA TYR A 338 8.76 -2.76 -11.98
C TYR A 338 8.45 -2.22 -10.58
N PHE A 339 7.21 -2.39 -10.09
CA PHE A 339 6.81 -2.02 -8.74
C PHE A 339 7.70 -2.69 -7.69
N ARG A 340 7.93 -4.01 -7.79
CA ARG A 340 8.78 -4.77 -6.86
C ARG A 340 10.26 -4.36 -6.89
N GLN A 341 10.75 -3.89 -8.05
CA GLN A 341 12.12 -3.37 -8.16
C GLN A 341 12.25 -1.98 -7.52
N ARG A 342 11.24 -1.12 -7.70
CA ARG A 342 11.25 0.26 -7.22
C ARG A 342 10.91 0.38 -5.74
N TYR A 343 10.04 -0.49 -5.24
CA TYR A 343 9.50 -0.41 -3.89
C TYR A 343 9.88 -1.64 -3.08
N SER A 344 10.50 -1.40 -1.91
CA SER A 344 10.99 -2.47 -1.03
C SER A 344 9.88 -3.24 -0.31
N SER A 345 8.65 -2.71 -0.30
CA SER A 345 7.49 -3.35 0.33
C SER A 345 6.76 -4.23 -0.68
N ARG A 346 6.58 -5.50 -0.33
CA ARG A 346 5.76 -6.45 -1.13
C ARG A 346 4.27 -6.32 -0.83
N ASP A 347 3.92 -5.75 0.32
CA ASP A 347 2.55 -5.54 0.76
C ASP A 347 2.09 -4.14 0.38
N TYR A 348 1.36 -4.07 -0.73
CA TYR A 348 0.70 -2.85 -1.15
C TYR A 348 -0.65 -2.73 -0.44
N ASP A 349 -0.85 -1.57 0.15
CA ASP A 349 -2.15 -1.08 0.59
C ASP A 349 -2.18 0.40 0.20
N PHE A 350 -3.25 0.83 -0.49
CA PHE A 350 -3.31 2.12 -1.16
C PHE A 350 -2.98 3.28 -0.20
N TYR A 351 -3.65 3.34 0.95
CA TYR A 351 -3.49 4.45 1.89
C TYR A 351 -2.13 4.43 2.61
N SER A 352 -1.68 3.26 3.09
CA SER A 352 -0.37 3.14 3.74
C SER A 352 0.80 3.33 2.77
N PHE A 353 0.64 2.94 1.51
CA PHE A 353 1.65 3.15 0.48
C PHE A 353 1.80 4.64 0.20
N HIS A 354 0.71 5.33 -0.10
CA HIS A 354 0.75 6.77 -0.34
C HIS A 354 1.09 7.56 0.92
N ARG A 355 1.01 6.98 2.12
CA ARG A 355 1.57 7.54 3.36
C ARG A 355 3.09 7.34 3.48
N ARG A 356 3.59 6.16 3.12
CA ARG A 356 5.01 5.79 3.26
C ARG A 356 5.92 6.43 2.20
N TYR A 357 5.37 6.73 1.03
CA TYR A 357 6.11 7.17 -0.15
C TYR A 357 5.73 8.60 -0.55
N GLN A 358 5.73 9.52 0.43
CA GLN A 358 5.34 10.91 0.21
C GLN A 358 6.53 11.81 -0.05
N PRO A 359 6.49 12.67 -1.09
CA PRO A 359 7.36 13.83 -1.21
C PRO A 359 7.69 14.46 0.14
N ASN A 360 8.97 14.57 0.48
CA ASN A 360 9.41 15.27 1.68
C ASN A 360 10.15 16.55 1.28
N PRO A 361 9.42 17.65 0.98
CA PRO A 361 10.02 18.87 0.47
C PRO A 361 10.94 19.56 1.50
N GLU A 362 10.67 19.40 2.80
CA GLU A 362 11.50 19.99 3.86
C GLU A 362 12.86 19.28 3.95
N GLU A 363 12.86 17.96 3.94
CA GLU A 363 14.11 17.19 3.93
C GLU A 363 14.85 17.41 2.60
N ALA A 364 14.16 17.46 1.46
CA ALA A 364 14.80 17.80 0.19
C ALA A 364 15.52 19.16 0.24
N LYS A 365 14.88 20.19 0.81
CA LYS A 365 15.51 21.51 1.01
C LYS A 365 16.76 21.43 1.91
N ARG A 366 16.71 20.63 2.97
CA ARG A 366 17.86 20.40 3.86
C ARG A 366 19.06 19.81 3.12
N TRP A 367 18.83 18.80 2.27
CA TRP A 367 19.89 18.19 1.45
C TRP A 367 20.43 19.16 0.40
N LEU A 368 19.55 19.92 -0.25
CA LEU A 368 19.94 20.92 -1.24
C LEU A 368 20.82 22.01 -0.63
N LYS A 369 20.49 22.47 0.58
CA LYS A 369 21.32 23.43 1.34
C LYS A 369 22.73 22.89 1.59
N GLN A 370 22.88 21.59 1.87
CA GLN A 370 24.21 21.00 2.02
C GLN A 370 24.96 20.95 0.68
N ALA A 371 24.27 20.62 -0.43
CA ALA A 371 24.86 20.65 -1.76
C ALA A 371 25.38 22.05 -2.16
N GLU A 372 24.64 23.09 -1.81
CA GLU A 372 25.06 24.50 -1.98
C GLU A 372 26.33 24.82 -1.20
N CYS A 373 26.38 24.44 0.09
CA CYS A 373 27.56 24.59 0.93
C CYS A 373 28.78 23.86 0.35
N ASP A 374 28.60 22.63 -0.13
CA ASP A 374 29.67 21.80 -0.68
C ASP A 374 30.24 22.41 -1.98
N LEU A 375 29.39 22.95 -2.87
CA LEU A 375 29.84 23.69 -4.06
C LEU A 375 30.57 24.99 -3.70
N SER A 376 30.08 25.71 -2.69
CA SER A 376 30.75 26.90 -2.19
C SER A 376 32.15 26.54 -1.68
N ALA A 377 32.27 25.46 -0.91
CA ALA A 377 33.55 24.96 -0.40
C ALA A 377 34.47 24.39 -1.50
N ALA A 378 33.92 23.90 -2.62
CA ALA A 378 34.73 23.49 -3.78
C ALA A 378 35.32 24.72 -4.47
N SER A 379 34.54 25.81 -4.58
CA SER A 379 34.99 27.02 -5.26
C SER A 379 36.15 27.73 -4.56
N THR A 380 36.28 27.59 -3.24
CA THR A 380 37.40 28.18 -2.49
C THR A 380 38.72 27.49 -2.78
N ASP A 381 38.71 26.21 -3.18
CA ASP A 381 39.91 25.39 -3.34
C ASP A 381 40.50 25.46 -4.76
N ILE A 382 39.79 26.08 -5.70
CA ILE A 382 40.25 26.25 -7.08
C ILE A 382 41.60 26.98 -7.10
N GLY A 383 42.54 26.47 -7.91
CA GLY A 383 43.86 27.07 -8.09
C GLY A 383 44.79 26.93 -6.89
N GLN A 384 44.41 26.19 -5.84
CA GLN A 384 45.24 25.97 -4.66
C GLN A 384 46.08 24.68 -4.71
N SER A 385 46.24 24.07 -5.89
CA SER A 385 46.89 22.75 -6.07
C SER A 385 46.24 21.62 -5.23
N LYS A 386 44.92 21.71 -5.06
CA LYS A 386 44.06 20.77 -4.32
C LYS A 386 42.95 20.22 -5.22
N THR A 387 43.28 19.89 -6.47
CA THR A 387 42.33 19.50 -7.52
C THR A 387 41.47 18.30 -7.10
N GLU A 388 42.06 17.33 -6.41
CA GLU A 388 41.36 16.17 -5.84
C GLU A 388 40.25 16.59 -4.86
N TRP A 389 40.47 17.64 -4.06
CA TRP A 389 39.48 18.16 -3.12
C TRP A 389 38.39 18.95 -3.81
N VAL A 390 38.71 19.71 -4.86
CA VAL A 390 37.71 20.37 -5.71
C VAL A 390 36.77 19.32 -6.30
N PHE A 391 37.33 18.26 -6.90
CA PHE A 391 36.55 17.21 -7.56
C PHE A 391 35.73 16.41 -6.54
N PHE A 392 36.30 16.09 -5.38
CA PHE A 392 35.58 15.41 -4.30
C PHE A 392 34.42 16.24 -3.77
N LYS A 393 34.62 17.53 -3.51
CA LYS A 393 33.54 18.41 -3.03
C LYS A 393 32.44 18.60 -4.07
N VAL A 394 32.79 18.68 -5.36
CA VAL A 394 31.80 18.69 -6.45
C VAL A 394 31.04 17.37 -6.52
N HIS A 395 31.70 16.22 -6.38
CA HIS A 395 31.02 14.92 -6.26
C HIS A 395 29.99 14.95 -5.12
N GLN A 396 30.43 15.38 -3.93
CA GLN A 396 29.61 15.45 -2.72
C GLN A 396 28.39 16.37 -2.89
N ALA A 397 28.54 17.50 -3.57
CA ALA A 397 27.42 18.39 -3.88
C ALA A 397 26.44 17.77 -4.88
N VAL A 398 26.96 17.17 -5.95
CA VAL A 398 26.16 16.51 -7.00
C VAL A 398 25.34 15.37 -6.42
N GLU A 399 25.96 14.51 -5.60
CA GLU A 399 25.28 13.41 -4.91
C GLU A 399 24.11 13.92 -4.05
N LYS A 400 24.36 14.94 -3.22
CA LYS A 400 23.34 15.50 -2.32
C LYS A 400 22.22 16.20 -3.08
N ALA A 401 22.53 16.89 -4.17
CA ALA A 401 21.52 17.51 -5.03
C ALA A 401 20.62 16.45 -5.68
N LEU A 402 21.18 15.37 -6.21
CA LEU A 402 20.42 14.26 -6.78
C LEU A 402 19.54 13.56 -5.73
N ILE A 403 20.08 13.35 -4.52
CA ILE A 403 19.31 12.83 -3.39
C ILE A 403 18.16 13.78 -3.02
N ALA A 404 18.40 15.10 -2.97
CA ALA A 404 17.36 16.09 -2.72
C ALA A 404 16.22 15.97 -3.75
N ALA A 405 16.55 15.84 -5.04
CA ALA A 405 15.57 15.63 -6.09
C ALA A 405 14.73 14.36 -5.88
N GLN A 406 15.38 13.25 -5.52
CA GLN A 406 14.70 11.98 -5.25
C GLN A 406 13.81 12.06 -4.01
N ILE A 407 14.28 12.64 -2.90
CA ILE A 407 13.49 12.84 -1.67
C ILE A 407 12.27 13.74 -1.95
N LYS A 408 12.44 14.80 -2.74
CA LYS A 408 11.35 15.72 -3.10
C LYS A 408 10.28 15.02 -3.92
N LYS A 409 10.64 14.02 -4.73
CA LYS A 409 9.70 13.28 -5.59
C LYS A 409 9.10 12.04 -4.90
N GLU A 410 9.89 11.31 -4.14
CA GLU A 410 9.56 9.96 -3.64
C GLU A 410 9.48 9.87 -2.12
N GLY A 411 9.88 10.93 -1.39
CA GLY A 411 9.97 10.94 0.06
C GLY A 411 11.20 10.30 0.66
N LYS A 412 11.97 9.60 -0.16
CA LYS A 412 13.15 8.86 0.23
C LYS A 412 14.13 8.78 -0.93
N TYR A 413 15.32 8.29 -0.64
CA TYR A 413 16.31 7.94 -1.65
C TYR A 413 16.83 6.53 -1.39
N THR A 414 17.40 5.92 -2.43
CA THR A 414 18.02 4.61 -2.29
C THR A 414 19.43 4.78 -1.74
N LYS A 415 19.68 4.20 -0.57
CA LYS A 415 21.02 4.21 0.04
C LYS A 415 22.00 3.38 -0.79
N ASN A 416 23.27 3.77 -0.77
CA ASN A 416 24.39 3.10 -1.45
C ASN A 416 24.34 3.12 -2.99
N GLN A 417 23.62 4.07 -3.60
CA GLN A 417 23.74 4.32 -5.03
C GLN A 417 24.87 5.31 -5.30
N ASN A 418 25.60 5.11 -6.40
CA ASN A 418 26.54 6.11 -6.92
C ASN A 418 25.78 7.24 -7.66
N ILE A 419 26.49 8.32 -7.98
CA ILE A 419 25.90 9.48 -8.67
C ILE A 419 25.29 9.13 -10.03
N GLU A 420 25.82 8.12 -10.74
CA GLU A 420 25.27 7.64 -12.01
C GLU A 420 23.89 6.97 -11.83
N GLY A 421 23.75 6.08 -10.84
CA GLY A 421 22.49 5.43 -10.52
C GLY A 421 21.42 6.41 -10.02
N LEU A 422 21.84 7.40 -9.22
CA LEU A 422 20.98 8.50 -8.78
C LEU A 422 20.52 9.35 -9.98
N ALA A 423 21.43 9.77 -10.84
CA ALA A 423 21.13 10.56 -12.04
C ALA A 423 20.18 9.83 -13.00
N LYS A 424 20.34 8.51 -13.16
CA LYS A 424 19.45 7.69 -13.99
C LYS A 424 18.02 7.73 -13.45
N THR A 425 17.87 7.70 -12.14
CA THR A 425 16.56 7.81 -11.49
C THR A 425 16.00 9.22 -11.65
N VAL A 426 16.79 10.25 -11.34
CA VAL A 426 16.36 11.66 -11.36
C VAL A 426 16.03 12.16 -12.77
N SER A 427 16.73 11.69 -13.79
CA SER A 427 16.47 12.08 -15.19
C SER A 427 15.07 11.68 -15.70
N THR A 428 14.43 10.69 -15.08
CA THR A 428 13.05 10.31 -15.41
C THR A 428 12.02 11.40 -15.09
N PHE A 429 12.36 12.37 -14.23
CA PHE A 429 11.45 13.45 -13.84
C PHE A 429 12.06 14.86 -13.85
N CYS A 430 13.40 15.00 -13.92
CA CYS A 430 14.08 16.30 -14.05
C CYS A 430 14.71 16.54 -15.45
N GLY A 431 14.45 15.64 -16.40
CA GLY A 431 14.96 15.72 -17.77
C GLY A 431 16.29 15.00 -17.99
N THR A 432 16.55 14.62 -19.24
CA THR A 432 17.71 13.80 -19.63
C THR A 432 19.05 14.51 -19.45
N GLU A 433 19.08 15.84 -19.49
CA GLU A 433 20.28 16.67 -19.29
C GLU A 433 20.99 16.38 -17.96
N VAL A 434 20.26 15.95 -16.93
CA VAL A 434 20.83 15.53 -15.63
C VAL A 434 21.86 14.42 -15.81
N MET A 435 21.56 13.44 -16.68
CA MET A 435 22.48 12.35 -17.00
C MET A 435 23.70 12.85 -17.77
N ASP A 436 23.51 13.75 -18.73
CA ASP A 436 24.60 14.27 -19.57
C ASP A 436 25.63 15.04 -18.72
N ILE A 437 25.17 15.85 -17.76
CA ILE A 437 26.05 16.59 -16.84
C ILE A 437 26.83 15.63 -15.95
N VAL A 438 26.17 14.63 -15.36
CA VAL A 438 26.81 13.65 -14.47
C VAL A 438 27.83 12.80 -15.23
N TYR A 439 27.52 12.39 -16.46
CA TYR A 439 28.46 11.66 -17.29
C TYR A 439 29.73 12.48 -17.59
N LYS A 440 29.59 13.77 -17.94
CA LYS A 440 30.75 14.66 -18.14
C LYS A 440 31.60 14.83 -16.88
N LEU A 441 30.97 14.95 -15.71
CA LEU A 441 31.68 15.01 -14.43
C LEU A 441 32.52 13.74 -14.20
N ILE A 442 31.92 12.56 -14.40
CA ILE A 442 32.62 11.28 -14.27
C ILE A 442 33.78 11.17 -15.26
N GLN A 443 33.58 11.60 -16.52
CA GLN A 443 34.64 11.62 -17.54
C GLN A 443 35.83 12.51 -17.15
N HIS A 444 35.57 13.64 -16.49
CA HIS A 444 36.64 14.51 -15.97
C HIS A 444 37.39 13.89 -14.78
N GLY A 445 36.85 12.84 -14.15
CA GLY A 445 37.46 12.14 -13.02
C GLY A 445 36.81 12.42 -11.67
N VAL A 446 35.62 13.03 -11.66
CA VAL A 446 34.84 13.24 -10.43
C VAL A 446 34.33 11.89 -9.92
N ASP A 447 34.84 11.47 -8.77
CA ASP A 447 34.53 10.18 -8.16
C ASP A 447 34.69 10.26 -6.63
N ASN A 448 33.91 9.47 -5.90
CA ASN A 448 33.97 9.46 -4.43
C ASN A 448 35.27 8.83 -3.91
N ASN A 449 35.79 7.79 -4.54
CA ASN A 449 36.87 6.98 -3.99
C ASN A 449 38.23 7.37 -4.58
N LYS A 450 38.32 7.54 -5.90
CA LYS A 450 39.58 7.89 -6.60
C LYS A 450 40.14 9.22 -6.13
N THR A 451 39.30 10.18 -5.75
CA THR A 451 39.74 11.49 -5.25
C THR A 451 40.34 11.44 -3.84
N GLN A 452 40.13 10.35 -3.10
CA GLN A 452 40.50 10.26 -1.68
C GLN A 452 41.57 9.23 -1.37
N TYR A 453 41.55 8.07 -2.04
CA TYR A 453 42.30 6.90 -1.59
C TYR A 453 43.43 6.53 -2.55
N PRO A 454 44.70 6.46 -2.08
CA PRO A 454 45.85 6.02 -2.90
C PRO A 454 45.70 4.62 -3.49
N THR A 455 44.90 3.74 -2.89
CA THR A 455 44.65 2.37 -3.38
C THR A 455 44.00 2.31 -4.76
N TYR A 456 43.43 3.42 -5.24
CA TYR A 456 42.83 3.54 -6.58
C TYR A 456 43.80 4.12 -7.62
N HIS A 457 45.07 4.32 -7.25
CA HIS A 457 46.13 4.85 -8.10
C HIS A 457 47.29 3.86 -8.17
N THR A 458 48.03 3.89 -9.27
CA THR A 458 49.24 3.06 -9.41
C THR A 458 50.34 3.57 -8.48
N ALA A 459 50.87 2.72 -7.61
CA ALA A 459 51.99 3.10 -6.73
C ALA A 459 53.18 3.63 -7.56
N PRO A 460 53.85 4.72 -7.14
CA PRO A 460 53.77 5.40 -5.84
C PRO A 460 52.79 6.58 -5.79
N ASN A 461 51.90 6.73 -6.77
CA ASN A 461 51.04 7.90 -6.88
C ASN A 461 50.00 7.96 -5.75
N ILE A 462 49.67 9.19 -5.34
CA ILE A 462 48.57 9.53 -4.43
C ILE A 462 47.53 10.35 -5.20
N PRO A 463 46.29 10.56 -4.71
CA PRO A 463 45.28 11.33 -5.43
C PRO A 463 45.72 12.75 -5.82
N ASN A 464 46.49 13.42 -4.96
CA ASN A 464 47.03 14.75 -5.26
C ASN A 464 47.95 14.70 -6.50
N GLY A 465 47.69 15.57 -7.47
CA GLY A 465 48.42 15.63 -8.74
C GLY A 465 47.98 14.61 -9.81
N GLN A 466 46.92 13.82 -9.58
CA GLN A 466 46.42 12.84 -10.58
C GLN A 466 45.19 13.34 -11.35
N PHE A 467 44.69 14.53 -11.04
CA PHE A 467 43.49 15.11 -11.66
C PHE A 467 43.87 16.35 -12.49
N PRO A 468 43.18 16.60 -13.62
CA PRO A 468 43.51 17.70 -14.51
C PRO A 468 43.10 19.05 -13.89
N SER A 469 44.08 19.81 -13.38
CA SER A 469 43.86 21.11 -12.73
C SER A 469 43.18 22.14 -13.64
N GLU A 470 43.43 22.07 -14.95
CA GLU A 470 42.80 22.90 -15.97
C GLU A 470 41.29 22.67 -16.10
N LYS A 471 40.77 21.55 -15.56
CA LYS A 471 39.35 21.20 -15.56
C LYS A 471 38.61 21.63 -14.30
N GLU A 472 39.29 22.16 -13.28
CA GLU A 472 38.65 22.59 -12.02
C GLU A 472 37.47 23.54 -12.24
N HIS A 473 37.65 24.53 -13.11
CA HIS A 473 36.59 25.49 -13.44
C HIS A 473 35.42 24.81 -14.17
N GLU A 474 35.70 23.95 -15.14
CA GLU A 474 34.67 23.23 -15.90
C GLU A 474 33.86 22.30 -14.99
N VAL A 475 34.53 21.53 -14.13
CA VAL A 475 33.91 20.63 -13.15
C VAL A 475 33.02 21.41 -12.17
N LEU A 476 33.49 22.55 -11.65
CA LEU A 476 32.67 23.39 -10.79
C LEU A 476 31.43 23.94 -11.52
N GLN A 477 31.58 24.39 -12.77
CA GLN A 477 30.45 24.90 -13.57
C GLN A 477 29.42 23.81 -13.89
N LEU A 478 29.86 22.59 -14.18
CA LEU A 478 28.97 21.44 -14.34
C LEU A 478 28.20 21.14 -13.05
N GLY A 479 28.89 21.15 -11.90
CA GLY A 479 28.24 20.98 -10.59
C GLY A 479 27.20 22.05 -10.29
N LYS A 480 27.51 23.33 -10.56
CA LYS A 480 26.55 24.45 -10.44
C LYS A 480 25.36 24.32 -11.39
N SER A 481 25.62 23.91 -12.64
CA SER A 481 24.57 23.71 -13.65
C SER A 481 23.61 22.60 -13.24
N LEU A 482 24.13 21.49 -12.69
CA LEU A 482 23.31 20.41 -12.16
C LEU A 482 22.44 20.89 -10.99
N LEU A 483 23.05 21.60 -10.03
CA LEU A 483 22.32 22.13 -8.88
C LEU A 483 21.18 23.06 -9.30
N ALA A 484 21.44 23.98 -10.24
CA ALA A 484 20.42 24.89 -10.78
C ALA A 484 19.31 24.14 -11.52
N LYS A 485 19.66 23.11 -12.30
CA LYS A 485 18.67 22.24 -12.97
C LYS A 485 17.78 21.53 -11.95
N ILE A 486 18.38 21.01 -10.88
CA ILE A 486 17.65 20.35 -9.80
C ILE A 486 16.75 21.34 -9.07
N GLN A 487 17.25 22.51 -8.68
CA GLN A 487 16.47 23.59 -8.07
C GLN A 487 15.25 23.97 -8.91
N ASN A 488 15.40 24.08 -10.24
CA ASN A 488 14.28 24.36 -11.15
C ASN A 488 13.30 23.19 -11.29
N CYS A 489 13.78 21.96 -11.10
CA CYS A 489 12.94 20.76 -11.10
C CYS A 489 12.17 20.57 -9.79
N ILE A 490 12.69 21.11 -8.68
CA ILE A 490 12.12 20.96 -7.34
C ILE A 490 11.40 22.23 -6.87
#